data_AF-A0A2V9A551-F1
#
_entry.id   AF-A0A2V9A551-F1
#
_cell.length_a   1.000
_cell.length_b   1.000
_cell.length_c   1.000
_cell.angle_alpha   90.00
_cell.angle_beta   90.00
_cell.angle_gamma   90.00
#
_symmetry.space_group_name_H-M   'P 1'
#
loop_
_entity.id
_entity.type
_entity.pdbx_description
1 polymer ?
#
loop_
_entity_poly.entity_id
_entity_poly.type
_entity_poly.pdbx_seq_one_letter_code
_entity_poly.pdbx_strand_id
1 'polypeptide(L)'
;MSRGYDGPEIDDFRDSGLERERASSDRDSSRGRATDWQAQTSIRLKLQKVREAESSSDHAIAQNREHSHDSPPAVSREGRQAALLKEHNRSHYANRHRTYSLRPSEIHALTEVGKFRVVGVDDLATLAYNDDRERMQSDLRNLAHQGLVEHRGTSPLKNESRRVLTLTDQGQRLIRRQGFVPDDQAIYSGLVKPKEAEHDADLYRMYHKAADEIERNGGKVLGVQLDYELKEELYQRLGRAQARGQGEIQRLKETFARDLNLPVVRGKVSFPDLRIEYGTQENEIARLDLELATRHYHAGHLAEKARAGFQLYARSKDAAGLRRVRDEHEITAAILSL
;
A
#
# COMPACT_ATOMS: atom_id res chain seq x y z
N MET A 1 27.81 17.13 -4.27
CA MET A 1 28.02 16.12 -5.32
C MET A 1 26.94 15.06 -5.18
N SER A 2 25.82 15.24 -5.88
CA SER A 2 24.69 14.30 -5.90
C SER A 2 24.97 13.23 -6.94
N ARG A 3 24.92 11.96 -6.56
CA ARG A 3 24.77 10.86 -7.51
C ARG A 3 23.28 10.71 -7.78
N GLY A 4 22.83 11.28 -8.90
CA GLY A 4 21.54 10.95 -9.50
C GLY A 4 21.57 9.48 -9.91
N TYR A 5 20.53 8.76 -9.52
CA TYR A 5 20.31 7.38 -9.91
C TYR A 5 19.34 7.42 -11.11
N ASP A 6 19.90 7.40 -12.32
CA ASP A 6 19.14 7.17 -13.55
C ASP A 6 18.80 5.68 -13.61
N GLY A 7 17.58 5.33 -13.19
CA GLY A 7 16.99 4.03 -13.46
C GLY A 7 16.62 3.94 -14.94
N PRO A 8 16.80 2.77 -15.60
CA PRO A 8 16.54 2.65 -17.03
C PRO A 8 15.06 2.86 -17.34
N GLU A 9 14.81 3.75 -18.31
CA GLU A 9 13.56 3.83 -19.07
C GLU A 9 13.32 2.44 -19.70
N ILE A 10 12.38 1.69 -19.15
CA ILE A 10 11.93 0.43 -19.76
C ILE A 10 10.85 0.80 -20.75
N ASP A 11 11.30 0.97 -21.99
CA ASP A 11 10.51 1.06 -23.20
C ASP A 11 9.68 -0.22 -23.37
N ASP A 12 8.36 -0.06 -23.40
CA ASP A 12 7.45 -1.10 -23.85
C ASP A 12 7.65 -1.33 -25.36
N PHE A 13 7.38 -2.57 -25.81
CA PHE A 13 7.34 -3.05 -27.20
C PHE A 13 8.66 -3.51 -27.83
N ARG A 14 8.85 -4.84 -27.90
CA ARG A 14 8.60 -5.56 -29.17
C ARG A 14 8.51 -7.07 -28.97
N ASP A 15 7.45 -7.58 -29.58
CA ASP A 15 7.04 -8.95 -29.77
C ASP A 15 8.01 -9.71 -30.70
N SER A 16 8.34 -10.94 -30.35
CA SER A 16 8.61 -12.00 -31.33
C SER A 16 8.46 -13.34 -30.61
N GLY A 17 7.37 -14.04 -30.94
CA GLY A 17 7.08 -15.36 -30.43
C GLY A 17 8.07 -16.41 -30.89
N LEU A 18 8.06 -17.55 -30.20
CA LEU A 18 8.26 -18.88 -30.77
C LEU A 18 7.70 -19.91 -29.78
N GLU A 19 6.73 -20.66 -30.26
CA GLU A 19 6.18 -21.86 -29.64
C GLU A 19 7.28 -22.90 -29.38
N ARG A 20 7.17 -23.63 -28.26
CA ARG A 20 7.36 -25.09 -28.27
C ARG A 20 6.88 -25.74 -26.98
N GLU A 21 5.94 -26.65 -27.16
CA GLU A 21 5.47 -27.63 -26.19
C GLU A 21 6.61 -28.52 -25.69
N ARG A 22 6.52 -28.94 -24.41
CA ARG A 22 6.71 -30.33 -23.97
C ARG A 22 6.29 -30.54 -22.52
N ALA A 23 5.54 -31.61 -22.32
CA ALA A 23 5.02 -32.14 -21.07
C ALA A 23 6.05 -32.97 -20.30
N SER A 24 5.86 -33.10 -18.96
CA SER A 24 6.10 -34.26 -18.06
C SER A 24 6.16 -33.72 -16.61
N SER A 25 5.12 -33.89 -15.78
CA SER A 25 4.79 -35.00 -14.85
C SER A 25 5.62 -35.08 -13.54
N ASP A 26 4.92 -34.77 -12.45
CA ASP A 26 4.82 -35.49 -11.17
C ASP A 26 5.94 -35.56 -10.11
N ARG A 27 5.44 -35.38 -8.87
CA ARG A 27 5.96 -35.69 -7.52
C ARG A 27 6.86 -34.65 -6.84
N ASP A 28 6.37 -34.05 -5.76
CA ASP A 28 6.72 -34.52 -4.40
C ASP A 28 5.84 -33.85 -3.33
N SER A 29 5.18 -34.68 -2.52
CA SER A 29 4.19 -34.32 -1.51
C SER A 29 4.76 -34.63 -0.13
N SER A 30 5.61 -33.78 0.43
CA SER A 30 6.20 -34.04 1.75
C SER A 30 6.86 -32.81 2.42
N ARG A 31 6.29 -31.60 2.31
CA ARG A 31 6.83 -30.38 2.97
C ARG A 31 5.88 -29.66 3.94
N GLY A 32 4.68 -30.17 4.18
CA GLY A 32 3.58 -29.42 4.82
C GLY A 32 3.61 -29.21 6.34
N ARG A 33 4.61 -29.68 7.10
CA ARG A 33 4.53 -29.66 8.59
C ARG A 33 5.57 -28.80 9.32
N ALA A 34 6.71 -28.50 8.69
CA ALA A 34 7.74 -27.64 9.27
C ALA A 34 7.56 -26.15 8.91
N THR A 35 6.86 -25.86 7.82
CA THR A 35 6.55 -24.51 7.33
C THR A 35 5.50 -23.79 8.18
N ASP A 36 4.57 -24.56 8.77
CA ASP A 36 3.42 -24.03 9.51
C ASP A 36 3.84 -23.35 10.84
N TRP A 37 4.76 -23.95 11.60
CA TRP A 37 5.31 -23.36 12.83
C TRP A 37 6.16 -22.10 12.56
N GLN A 38 6.97 -22.09 11.49
CA GLN A 38 7.77 -20.92 11.13
C GLN A 38 6.89 -19.77 10.62
N ALA A 39 5.84 -20.09 9.86
CA ALA A 39 4.81 -19.13 9.46
C ALA A 39 4.13 -18.54 10.69
N GLN A 40 3.57 -19.36 11.59
CA GLN A 40 2.90 -18.88 12.82
C GLN A 40 3.80 -18.01 13.72
N THR A 41 5.09 -18.36 13.83
CA THR A 41 6.05 -17.52 14.58
C THR A 41 6.30 -16.18 13.90
N SER A 42 6.51 -16.18 12.57
CA SER A 42 6.67 -14.94 11.80
C SER A 42 5.40 -14.07 11.79
N ILE A 43 4.21 -14.68 11.87
CA ILE A 43 2.92 -14.00 11.96
C ILE A 43 2.76 -13.35 13.34
N ARG A 44 3.05 -14.06 14.44
CA ARG A 44 3.09 -13.46 15.78
C ARG A 44 4.08 -12.30 15.84
N LEU A 45 5.25 -12.44 15.24
CA LEU A 45 6.25 -11.38 15.16
C LEU A 45 5.77 -10.19 14.33
N LYS A 46 5.13 -10.41 13.17
CA LYS A 46 4.54 -9.32 12.37
C LYS A 46 3.38 -8.64 13.08
N LEU A 47 2.46 -9.41 13.67
CA LEU A 47 1.36 -8.87 14.49
C LEU A 47 1.89 -8.13 15.72
N GLN A 48 2.95 -8.63 16.35
CA GLN A 48 3.63 -7.98 17.46
C GLN A 48 4.29 -6.69 16.98
N LYS A 49 4.99 -6.67 15.85
CA LYS A 49 5.57 -5.46 15.25
C LYS A 49 4.51 -4.43 14.86
N VAL A 50 3.39 -4.87 14.30
CA VAL A 50 2.25 -3.99 14.02
C VAL A 50 1.67 -3.46 15.32
N ARG A 51 1.47 -4.32 16.33
CA ARG A 51 1.05 -3.89 17.67
C ARG A 51 2.07 -3.00 18.34
N GLU A 52 3.36 -3.17 18.12
CA GLU A 52 4.44 -2.36 18.67
C GLU A 52 4.59 -1.05 17.93
N ALA A 53 4.34 -1.00 16.62
CA ALA A 53 4.31 0.23 15.84
C ALA A 53 3.02 1.03 16.10
N GLU A 54 1.89 0.34 16.26
CA GLU A 54 0.64 0.90 16.80
C GLU A 54 0.90 1.38 18.23
N SER A 55 1.48 0.55 19.09
CA SER A 55 1.80 0.90 20.49
C SER A 55 2.92 1.90 20.60
N SER A 56 3.80 2.09 19.61
CA SER A 56 4.87 3.10 19.59
C SER A 56 4.35 4.41 19.04
N SER A 57 3.43 4.34 18.07
CA SER A 57 2.56 5.46 17.75
C SER A 57 1.77 5.87 19.01
N ASP A 58 1.26 4.92 19.79
CA ASP A 58 0.50 5.11 21.03
C ASP A 58 1.37 5.31 22.31
N HIS A 59 2.67 4.99 22.31
CA HIS A 59 3.62 5.19 23.44
C HIS A 59 4.41 6.48 23.28
N ALA A 60 4.67 6.92 22.05
CA ALA A 60 5.06 8.30 21.81
C ALA A 60 3.94 9.31 22.21
N ILE A 61 2.73 8.78 22.43
CA ILE A 61 1.53 9.43 22.95
C ILE A 61 1.41 9.31 24.49
N ALA A 62 2.06 8.33 25.13
CA ALA A 62 1.83 8.00 26.55
C ALA A 62 3.05 8.16 27.48
N GLN A 63 3.98 9.08 27.22
CA GLN A 63 4.99 9.47 28.22
C GLN A 63 4.38 10.32 29.36
N ASN A 64 3.31 9.84 30.00
CA ASN A 64 2.93 10.20 31.37
C ASN A 64 1.83 9.31 31.99
N ARG A 65 1.88 7.98 31.82
CA ARG A 65 1.08 7.07 32.67
C ARG A 65 1.90 5.87 33.13
N GLU A 66 2.09 5.79 34.44
CA GLU A 66 2.56 4.59 35.11
C GLU A 66 1.58 3.43 34.88
N HIS A 67 2.15 2.27 34.57
CA HIS A 67 1.68 0.91 34.87
C HIS A 67 0.18 0.60 34.77
N SER A 68 -0.19 -0.14 33.73
CA SER A 68 -1.09 -1.29 33.87
C SER A 68 -0.98 -2.20 32.63
N HIS A 69 -0.42 -3.39 32.84
CA HIS A 69 -0.51 -4.52 31.92
C HIS A 69 -1.93 -5.09 31.99
N ASP A 70 -2.84 -4.55 31.17
CA ASP A 70 -4.08 -5.24 30.82
C ASP A 70 -4.32 -5.02 29.33
N SER A 71 -4.44 -6.10 28.57
CA SER A 71 -4.63 -6.06 27.12
C SER A 71 -6.00 -5.46 26.81
N PRO A 72 -6.09 -4.28 26.16
CA PRO A 72 -7.37 -3.73 25.77
C PRO A 72 -8.00 -4.60 24.67
N PRO A 73 -9.35 -4.69 24.60
CA PRO A 73 -10.02 -5.30 23.46
C PRO A 73 -9.59 -4.60 22.16
N ALA A 74 -9.58 -5.34 21.04
CA ALA A 74 -9.24 -4.78 19.74
C ALA A 74 -10.28 -3.70 19.34
N VAL A 75 -9.95 -2.44 19.64
CA VAL A 75 -10.76 -1.28 19.25
C VAL A 75 -10.79 -1.23 17.72
N SER A 76 -11.97 -1.02 17.13
CA SER A 76 -12.10 -0.85 15.67
C SER A 76 -11.18 0.27 15.18
N ARG A 77 -10.75 0.24 13.91
CA ARG A 77 -9.97 1.35 13.32
C ARG A 77 -10.64 2.71 13.50
N GLU A 78 -11.96 2.79 13.29
CA GLU A 78 -12.73 4.02 13.53
C GLU A 78 -12.63 4.50 14.99
N GLY A 79 -12.73 3.58 15.96
CA GLY A 79 -12.59 3.91 17.38
C GLY A 79 -11.19 4.41 17.73
N ARG A 80 -10.16 3.81 17.12
CA ARG A 80 -8.75 4.26 17.26
C ARG A 80 -8.55 5.65 16.65
N GLN A 81 -9.06 5.89 15.45
CA GLN A 81 -9.01 7.21 14.81
C GLN A 81 -9.72 8.28 15.63
N ALA A 82 -10.93 7.99 16.14
CA ALA A 82 -11.67 8.91 16.99
C ALA A 82 -10.91 9.24 18.29
N ALA A 83 -10.17 8.29 18.86
CA ALA A 83 -9.32 8.55 20.02
C ALA A 83 -8.16 9.50 19.69
N LEU A 84 -7.47 9.28 18.55
CA LEU A 84 -6.37 10.14 18.09
C LEU A 84 -6.81 11.59 17.84
N LEU A 85 -8.01 11.79 17.28
CA LEU A 85 -8.56 13.12 17.01
C LEU A 85 -8.94 13.87 18.30
N LYS A 86 -9.33 13.17 19.36
CA LYS A 86 -9.66 13.77 20.67
C LYS A 86 -8.45 14.28 21.42
N GLU A 87 -7.25 13.80 21.10
CA GLU A 87 -6.05 14.20 21.79
C GLU A 87 -5.44 15.47 21.19
N HIS A 88 -5.16 16.44 22.06
CA HIS A 88 -4.70 17.78 21.68
C HIS A 88 -3.25 18.06 22.09
N ASN A 89 -2.67 17.18 22.91
CA ASN A 89 -1.31 17.36 23.42
C ASN A 89 -0.28 17.14 22.31
N ARG A 90 0.76 17.97 22.34
CA ARG A 90 1.87 17.92 21.40
C ARG A 90 3.07 17.29 22.08
N SER A 91 3.65 16.29 21.42
CA SER A 91 4.93 15.69 21.80
C SER A 91 6.05 16.28 20.94
N HIS A 92 7.26 16.35 21.52
CA HIS A 92 8.44 16.87 20.83
C HIS A 92 9.30 15.72 20.29
N TYR A 93 9.60 15.76 19.00
CA TYR A 93 10.38 14.74 18.30
C TYR A 93 11.67 15.34 17.74
N ALA A 94 12.81 14.87 18.23
CA ALA A 94 14.11 15.32 17.76
C ALA A 94 14.57 14.53 16.52
N ASN A 95 14.96 15.25 15.47
CA ASN A 95 15.60 14.70 14.28
C ASN A 95 16.84 15.52 13.91
N ARG A 96 18.02 14.99 14.27
CA ARG A 96 19.32 15.64 14.09
C ARG A 96 19.34 17.07 14.66
N HIS A 97 19.13 18.08 13.82
CA HIS A 97 19.21 19.50 14.15
C HIS A 97 17.85 20.20 14.25
N ARG A 98 16.74 19.45 14.18
CA ARG A 98 15.38 20.00 14.25
C ARG A 98 14.58 19.26 15.32
N THR A 99 13.75 20.03 16.02
CA THR A 99 12.73 19.49 16.92
C THR A 99 11.38 19.78 16.31
N TYR A 100 10.59 18.73 16.14
CA TYR A 100 9.22 18.82 15.66
C TYR A 100 8.25 18.76 16.82
N SER A 101 7.16 19.51 16.76
CA SER A 101 6.09 19.46 17.75
C SER A 101 4.85 18.90 17.07
N LEU A 102 4.50 17.66 17.40
CA LEU A 102 3.46 16.90 16.70
C LEU A 102 2.40 16.35 17.66
N ARG A 103 1.15 16.45 17.25
CA ARG A 103 -0.01 15.78 17.85
C ARG A 103 -0.20 14.36 17.31
N PRO A 104 -0.94 13.50 18.01
CA PRO A 104 -1.31 12.18 17.52
C PRO A 104 -1.96 12.18 16.12
N SER A 105 -2.90 13.10 15.89
CA SER A 105 -3.57 13.27 14.59
C SER A 105 -2.60 13.72 13.49
N GLU A 106 -1.60 14.54 13.82
CA GLU A 106 -0.54 14.96 12.89
C GLU A 106 0.38 13.79 12.53
N ILE A 107 0.73 12.94 13.50
CA ILE A 107 1.50 11.71 13.27
C ILE A 107 0.68 10.75 12.40
N HIS A 108 -0.60 10.54 12.73
CA HIS A 108 -1.49 9.69 11.94
C HIS A 108 -1.55 10.14 10.48
N ALA A 109 -1.83 11.43 10.23
CA ALA A 109 -1.85 11.97 8.88
C ALA A 109 -0.49 11.85 8.17
N LEU A 110 0.62 12.04 8.89
CA LEU A 110 1.96 11.87 8.32
C LEU A 110 2.20 10.43 7.88
N THR A 111 1.77 9.44 8.69
CA THR A 111 1.89 8.02 8.35
C THR A 111 0.98 7.61 7.21
N GLU A 112 -0.26 8.11 7.16
CA GLU A 112 -1.19 7.84 6.06
C GLU A 112 -0.65 8.43 4.75
N VAL A 113 -0.22 9.69 4.75
CA VAL A 113 0.41 10.32 3.57
C VAL A 113 1.73 9.64 3.19
N GLY A 114 2.43 9.00 4.13
CA GLY A 114 3.69 8.30 3.86
C GLY A 114 3.52 6.92 3.23
N LYS A 115 2.47 6.17 3.59
CA LYS A 115 2.18 4.84 3.03
C LYS A 115 1.83 4.88 1.55
N PHE A 116 1.28 6.00 1.09
CA PHE A 116 0.89 6.23 -0.29
C PHE A 116 1.79 7.30 -0.90
N ARG A 117 2.00 7.26 -2.22
CA ARG A 117 2.77 8.32 -2.90
C ARG A 117 2.06 9.66 -2.87
N VAL A 118 0.74 9.60 -3.01
CA VAL A 118 -0.13 10.76 -3.18
C VAL A 118 -1.45 10.46 -2.47
N VAL A 119 -1.93 11.41 -1.65
CA VAL A 119 -3.23 11.32 -0.99
C VAL A 119 -4.07 12.55 -1.33
N GLY A 120 -5.32 12.35 -1.74
CA GLY A 120 -6.26 13.46 -1.97
C GLY A 120 -6.65 14.14 -0.66
N VAL A 121 -6.63 15.47 -0.62
CA VAL A 121 -6.98 16.23 0.61
C VAL A 121 -8.39 15.92 1.10
N ASP A 122 -9.36 15.81 0.17
CA ASP A 122 -10.75 15.50 0.54
C ASP A 122 -10.91 14.06 1.05
N ASP A 123 -10.13 13.11 0.52
CA ASP A 123 -10.19 11.72 0.96
C ASP A 123 -9.52 11.56 2.32
N LEU A 124 -8.43 12.30 2.59
CA LEU A 124 -7.83 12.34 3.92
C LEU A 124 -8.82 12.89 4.96
N ALA A 125 -9.56 13.94 4.61
CA ALA A 125 -10.57 14.53 5.50
C ALA A 125 -11.64 13.50 5.90
N THR A 126 -12.18 12.80 4.92
CA THR A 126 -13.25 11.82 5.15
C THR A 126 -12.73 10.55 5.83
N LEU A 127 -11.60 9.99 5.38
CA LEU A 127 -11.16 8.63 5.74
C LEU A 127 -10.17 8.56 6.92
N ALA A 128 -9.43 9.65 7.20
CA ALA A 128 -8.50 9.72 8.34
C ALA A 128 -8.96 10.69 9.44
N TYR A 129 -9.83 11.64 9.12
CA TYR A 129 -10.31 12.67 10.05
C TYR A 129 -11.82 12.58 10.35
N ASN A 130 -12.53 11.55 9.88
CA ASN A 130 -13.97 11.38 10.09
C ASN A 130 -14.78 12.65 9.74
N ASP A 131 -14.44 13.27 8.61
CA ASP A 131 -14.98 14.54 8.10
C ASP A 131 -14.70 15.79 8.94
N ASP A 132 -13.85 15.71 9.98
CA ASP A 132 -13.35 16.87 10.72
C ASP A 132 -12.33 17.67 9.90
N ARG A 133 -12.86 18.45 8.96
CA ARG A 133 -12.08 19.29 8.04
C ARG A 133 -11.32 20.39 8.76
N GLU A 134 -11.86 20.95 9.83
CA GLU A 134 -11.19 22.02 10.57
C GLU A 134 -9.94 21.49 11.27
N ARG A 135 -10.05 20.34 11.93
CA ARG A 135 -8.93 19.66 12.56
C ARG A 135 -7.87 19.25 11.54
N MET A 136 -8.29 18.62 10.44
CA MET A 136 -7.38 18.25 9.35
C MET A 136 -6.63 19.47 8.82
N GLN A 137 -7.31 20.58 8.51
CA GLN A 137 -6.66 21.76 7.97
C GLN A 137 -5.68 22.40 8.97
N SER A 138 -5.99 22.37 10.26
CA SER A 138 -5.08 22.82 11.32
C SER A 138 -3.80 22.00 11.37
N ASP A 139 -3.95 20.67 11.33
CA ASP A 139 -2.84 19.72 11.41
C ASP A 139 -1.98 19.77 10.13
N LEU A 140 -2.60 19.82 8.95
CA LEU A 140 -1.89 19.98 7.66
C LEU A 140 -1.12 21.29 7.58
N ARG A 141 -1.68 22.42 8.06
CA ARG A 141 -0.95 23.70 8.12
C ARG A 141 0.31 23.58 8.98
N ASN A 142 0.21 22.94 10.14
CA ASN A 142 1.36 22.76 11.04
C ASN A 142 2.42 21.81 10.45
N LEU A 143 1.98 20.70 9.84
CA LEU A 143 2.87 19.76 9.15
C LEU A 143 3.59 20.42 7.96
N ALA A 144 2.89 21.22 7.17
CA ALA A 144 3.46 21.96 6.05
C ALA A 144 4.43 23.06 6.53
N HIS A 145 4.08 23.79 7.60
CA HIS A 145 4.95 24.79 8.20
C HIS A 145 6.26 24.19 8.72
N GLN A 146 6.21 22.97 9.27
CA GLN A 146 7.39 22.22 9.71
C GLN A 146 8.14 21.54 8.54
N GLY A 147 7.65 21.68 7.31
CA GLY A 147 8.25 21.10 6.10
C GLY A 147 8.19 19.57 6.07
N LEU A 148 7.18 18.98 6.69
CA LEU A 148 7.00 17.52 6.75
C LEU A 148 6.13 17.00 5.60
N VAL A 149 5.15 17.78 5.16
CA VAL A 149 4.27 17.47 4.01
C VAL A 149 4.23 18.64 3.03
N GLU A 150 3.84 18.36 1.79
CA GLU A 150 3.63 19.37 0.75
C GLU A 150 2.26 19.22 0.10
N HIS A 151 1.65 20.36 -0.22
CA HIS A 151 0.44 20.43 -1.04
C HIS A 151 0.82 20.58 -2.52
N ARG A 152 0.22 19.75 -3.38
CA ARG A 152 0.39 19.81 -4.83
C ARG A 152 -0.98 19.75 -5.51
N GLY A 153 -1.08 20.28 -6.72
CA GLY A 153 -2.21 20.00 -7.61
C GLY A 153 -1.87 18.82 -8.52
N THR A 154 -2.85 17.97 -8.85
CA THR A 154 -2.63 16.85 -9.80
C THR A 154 -2.29 17.33 -11.22
N SER A 155 -2.66 18.56 -11.57
CA SER A 155 -2.29 19.16 -12.85
C SER A 155 -2.14 20.67 -12.72
N PRO A 156 -0.98 21.24 -13.07
CA PRO A 156 -0.79 22.70 -13.06
C PRO A 156 -1.55 23.41 -14.19
N LEU A 157 -2.08 22.67 -15.18
CA LEU A 157 -2.67 23.21 -16.42
C LEU A 157 -4.20 23.04 -16.51
N LYS A 158 -4.83 22.39 -15.52
CA LYS A 158 -6.28 22.17 -15.51
C LYS A 158 -6.93 22.95 -14.37
N ASN A 159 -8.01 23.68 -14.68
CA ASN A 159 -8.83 24.38 -13.68
C ASN A 159 -9.46 23.44 -12.64
N GLU A 160 -9.59 22.14 -12.95
CA GLU A 160 -10.12 21.10 -12.07
C GLU A 160 -9.01 20.23 -11.45
N SER A 161 -7.86 20.82 -11.11
CA SER A 161 -6.80 20.05 -10.45
C SER A 161 -7.23 19.61 -9.04
N ARG A 162 -7.15 18.31 -8.77
CA ARG A 162 -7.40 17.77 -7.44
C ARG A 162 -6.25 18.21 -6.53
N ARG A 163 -6.57 18.68 -5.32
CA ARG A 163 -5.56 18.97 -4.30
C ARG A 163 -5.10 17.67 -3.67
N VAL A 164 -3.79 17.45 -3.71
CA VAL A 164 -3.15 16.25 -3.19
C VAL A 164 -2.02 16.62 -2.22
N LEU A 165 -1.66 15.65 -1.39
CA LEU A 165 -0.60 15.71 -0.40
C LEU A 165 0.47 14.69 -0.74
N THR A 166 1.72 15.09 -0.57
CA THR A 166 2.87 14.21 -0.64
C THR A 166 3.76 14.42 0.57
N LEU A 167 4.38 13.35 1.07
CA LEU A 167 5.36 13.45 2.13
C LEU A 167 6.64 14.10 1.59
N THR A 168 7.32 14.91 2.39
CA THR A 168 8.67 15.39 2.05
C THR A 168 9.72 14.37 2.46
N ASP A 169 10.95 14.51 1.96
CA ASP A 169 12.06 13.69 2.45
C ASP A 169 12.33 13.92 3.95
N GLN A 170 12.01 15.10 4.48
CA GLN A 170 12.12 15.38 5.92
C GLN A 170 11.08 14.58 6.70
N GLY A 171 9.83 14.56 6.21
CA GLY A 171 8.75 13.74 6.75
C GLY A 171 9.09 12.26 6.73
N GLN A 172 9.56 11.74 5.60
CA GLN A 172 9.95 10.34 5.45
C GLN A 172 11.05 9.96 6.45
N ARG A 173 12.10 10.78 6.56
CA ARG A 173 13.18 10.55 7.53
C ARG A 173 12.68 10.58 8.97
N LEU A 174 11.72 11.46 9.29
CA LEU A 174 11.14 11.54 10.63
C LEU A 174 10.37 10.26 10.96
N ILE A 175 9.48 9.81 10.07
CA ILE A 175 8.72 8.56 10.22
C ILE A 175 9.66 7.39 10.50
N ARG A 176 10.69 7.22 9.65
CA ARG A 176 11.66 6.12 9.77
C ARG A 176 12.45 6.17 11.07
N ARG A 177 12.92 7.36 11.47
CA ARG A 177 13.76 7.51 12.65
C ARG A 177 13.01 7.23 13.95
N GLN A 178 11.74 7.63 14.02
CA GLN A 178 10.91 7.48 15.22
C GLN A 178 10.14 6.16 15.24
N GLY A 179 10.20 5.36 14.18
CA GLY A 179 9.49 4.08 14.12
C GLY A 179 7.96 4.24 14.12
N PHE A 180 7.44 5.33 13.54
CA PHE A 180 5.98 5.56 13.48
C PHE A 180 5.25 4.55 12.57
N VAL A 181 5.99 3.78 11.79
CA VAL A 181 5.49 2.71 10.93
C VAL A 181 6.43 1.50 11.03
N PRO A 182 5.93 0.28 10.82
CA PRO A 182 6.78 -0.91 10.75
C PRO A 182 7.93 -0.75 9.73
N ASP A 183 9.08 -1.35 10.03
CA ASP A 183 10.28 -1.26 9.18
C ASP A 183 10.05 -1.83 7.76
N ASP A 184 9.17 -2.82 7.64
CA ASP A 184 8.80 -3.48 6.39
C ASP A 184 7.74 -2.74 5.57
N GLN A 185 7.06 -1.74 6.14
CA GLN A 185 6.14 -0.87 5.40
C GLN A 185 6.95 0.12 4.57
N ALA A 186 6.75 0.19 3.24
CA ALA A 186 7.34 1.24 2.42
C ALA A 186 6.76 2.62 2.79
N ILE A 187 7.60 3.64 2.67
CA ILE A 187 7.24 5.05 2.91
C ILE A 187 7.78 5.88 1.76
N TYR A 188 6.90 6.60 1.10
CA TYR A 188 7.22 7.40 -0.07
C TYR A 188 7.44 8.87 0.30
N SER A 189 8.22 9.57 -0.51
CA SER A 189 8.33 11.02 -0.48
C SER A 189 8.38 11.59 -1.89
N GLY A 190 7.93 12.84 -2.02
CA GLY A 190 7.87 13.56 -3.28
C GLY A 190 6.77 13.09 -4.23
N LEU A 191 6.59 13.84 -5.31
CA LEU A 191 5.67 13.51 -6.38
C LEU A 191 6.46 12.98 -7.59
N VAL A 192 6.36 11.68 -7.87
CA VAL A 192 7.17 11.03 -8.92
C VAL A 192 6.64 11.37 -10.31
N LYS A 193 5.32 11.33 -10.53
CA LYS A 193 4.70 11.65 -11.83
C LYS A 193 3.34 12.33 -11.69
N PRO A 194 3.19 13.60 -12.10
CA PRO A 194 1.91 14.32 -12.00
C PRO A 194 0.76 13.65 -12.75
N LYS A 195 1.04 12.97 -13.88
CA LYS A 195 0.02 12.28 -14.69
C LYS A 195 -0.59 11.06 -13.97
N GLU A 196 0.16 10.44 -13.06
CA GLU A 196 -0.29 9.29 -12.27
C GLU A 196 -0.96 9.74 -10.96
N ALA A 197 -0.78 11.00 -10.53
CA ALA A 197 -1.24 11.51 -9.24
C ALA A 197 -2.76 11.36 -8.99
N GLU A 198 -3.59 11.47 -10.03
CA GLU A 198 -5.03 11.23 -9.89
C GLU A 198 -5.36 9.76 -9.61
N HIS A 199 -4.66 8.85 -10.31
CA HIS A 199 -4.81 7.41 -10.12
C HIS A 199 -4.26 6.99 -8.76
N ASP A 200 -3.05 7.43 -8.41
CA ASP A 200 -2.41 7.14 -7.12
C ASP A 200 -3.25 7.64 -5.94
N ALA A 201 -3.87 8.81 -6.06
CA ALA A 201 -4.76 9.33 -5.02
C ALA A 201 -6.02 8.49 -4.83
N ASP A 202 -6.50 7.79 -5.86
CA ASP A 202 -7.65 6.89 -5.77
C ASP A 202 -7.28 5.55 -5.10
N LEU A 203 -5.99 5.15 -5.09
CA LEU A 203 -5.52 3.95 -4.37
C LEU A 203 -5.72 4.07 -2.86
N TYR A 204 -5.58 5.27 -2.30
CA TYR A 204 -5.85 5.54 -0.87
C TYR A 204 -7.30 5.20 -0.51
N ARG A 205 -8.26 5.61 -1.35
CA ARG A 205 -9.68 5.32 -1.16
C ARG A 205 -9.97 3.82 -1.31
N MET A 206 -9.39 3.19 -2.32
CA MET A 206 -9.52 1.75 -2.57
C MET A 206 -9.00 0.94 -1.38
N TYR A 207 -7.84 1.32 -0.84
CA TYR A 207 -7.27 0.73 0.36
C TYR A 207 -8.24 0.79 1.53
N HIS A 208 -8.78 1.97 1.86
CA HIS A 208 -9.68 2.11 2.99
C HIS A 208 -10.93 1.26 2.85
N LYS A 209 -11.52 1.25 1.66
CA LYS A 209 -12.71 0.44 1.39
C LYS A 209 -12.47 -1.05 1.64
N ALA A 210 -11.34 -1.57 1.17
CA ALA A 210 -10.97 -2.96 1.37
C ALA A 210 -10.53 -3.24 2.82
N ALA A 211 -9.77 -2.33 3.45
CA ALA A 211 -9.34 -2.42 4.84
C ALA A 211 -10.54 -2.49 5.80
N ASP A 212 -11.57 -1.66 5.58
CA ASP A 212 -12.78 -1.65 6.40
C ASP A 212 -13.61 -2.93 6.21
N GLU A 213 -13.56 -3.56 5.04
CA GLU A 213 -14.16 -4.89 4.81
C GLU A 213 -13.38 -5.99 5.53
N ILE A 214 -12.05 -5.98 5.46
CA ILE A 214 -11.17 -6.90 6.19
C ILE A 214 -11.45 -6.80 7.69
N GLU A 215 -11.46 -5.59 8.25
CA GLU A 215 -11.67 -5.40 9.69
C GLU A 215 -13.08 -5.76 10.14
N ARG A 216 -14.13 -5.48 9.34
CA ARG A 216 -15.50 -5.92 9.64
C ARG A 216 -15.63 -7.44 9.66
N ASN A 217 -14.82 -8.15 8.87
CA ASN A 217 -14.74 -9.60 8.88
C ASN A 217 -13.79 -10.14 9.97
N GLY A 218 -13.32 -9.28 10.89
CA GLY A 218 -12.45 -9.62 12.01
C GLY A 218 -10.98 -9.85 11.62
N GLY A 219 -10.58 -9.53 10.39
CA GLY A 219 -9.18 -9.48 10.00
C GLY A 219 -8.49 -8.23 10.55
N LYS A 220 -7.15 -8.25 10.55
CA LYS A 220 -6.33 -7.10 10.95
C LYS A 220 -5.35 -6.73 9.86
N VAL A 221 -5.43 -5.51 9.34
CA VAL A 221 -4.47 -4.99 8.36
C VAL A 221 -3.06 -4.94 8.97
N LEU A 222 -2.08 -5.50 8.26
CA LEU A 222 -0.68 -5.53 8.67
C LEU A 222 0.17 -4.53 7.89
N GLY A 223 -0.14 -4.35 6.61
CA GLY A 223 0.59 -3.44 5.74
C GLY A 223 -0.02 -3.32 4.36
N VAL A 224 0.48 -2.35 3.60
CA VAL A 224 0.09 -2.09 2.22
C VAL A 224 1.32 -2.05 1.34
N GLN A 225 1.24 -2.65 0.16
CA GLN A 225 2.29 -2.64 -0.85
C GLN A 225 1.72 -2.14 -2.17
N LEU A 226 2.39 -1.18 -2.82
CA LEU A 226 2.03 -0.71 -4.15
C LEU A 226 2.71 -1.56 -5.24
N ASP A 227 2.15 -1.51 -6.45
CA ASP A 227 2.66 -2.21 -7.64
C ASP A 227 4.18 -2.06 -7.84
N TYR A 228 4.69 -0.86 -7.57
CA TYR A 228 6.09 -0.53 -7.72
C TYR A 228 6.98 -1.31 -6.76
N GLU A 229 6.56 -1.53 -5.52
CA GLU A 229 7.34 -2.31 -4.55
C GLU A 229 7.46 -3.76 -5.02
N LEU A 230 6.36 -4.30 -5.53
CA LEU A 230 6.30 -5.67 -6.06
C LEU A 230 7.16 -5.81 -7.31
N LYS A 231 7.12 -4.83 -8.22
CA LYS A 231 7.96 -4.77 -9.42
C LYS A 231 9.43 -4.65 -9.04
N GLU A 232 9.76 -3.72 -8.14
CA GLU A 232 11.12 -3.48 -7.69
C GLU A 232 11.72 -4.74 -7.07
N GLU A 233 11.03 -5.39 -6.12
CA GLU A 233 11.50 -6.62 -5.49
C GLU A 233 11.72 -7.75 -6.51
N LEU A 234 10.79 -7.94 -7.46
CA LEU A 234 10.93 -8.94 -8.51
C LEU A 234 12.19 -8.69 -9.36
N TYR A 235 12.35 -7.47 -9.87
CA TYR A 235 13.45 -7.13 -10.77
C TYR A 235 14.79 -7.05 -10.04
N GLN A 236 14.83 -6.65 -8.77
CA GLN A 236 16.04 -6.73 -7.95
C GLN A 236 16.49 -8.18 -7.77
N ARG A 237 15.57 -9.11 -7.47
CA ARG A 237 15.91 -10.55 -7.40
C ARG A 237 16.42 -11.07 -8.74
N LEU A 238 15.76 -10.69 -9.83
CA LEU A 238 16.17 -11.07 -11.17
C LEU A 238 17.58 -10.57 -11.51
N GLY A 239 17.88 -9.29 -11.25
CA GLY A 239 19.20 -8.71 -11.48
C GLY A 239 20.30 -9.39 -10.66
N ARG A 240 20.03 -9.73 -9.39
CA ARG A 240 20.97 -10.48 -8.53
C ARG A 240 21.22 -11.89 -9.04
N ALA A 241 20.20 -12.58 -9.55
CA ALA A 241 20.32 -13.92 -10.10
C ALA A 241 21.08 -13.94 -11.44
N GLN A 242 20.80 -12.97 -12.31
CA GLN A 242 21.51 -12.76 -13.58
C GLN A 242 22.99 -12.47 -13.36
N ALA A 243 23.32 -11.60 -12.41
CA ALA A 243 24.72 -11.30 -12.05
C ALA A 243 25.49 -12.54 -11.56
N ARG A 244 24.79 -13.58 -11.09
CA ARG A 244 25.34 -14.87 -10.68
C ARG A 244 25.32 -15.93 -11.79
N GLY A 245 24.92 -15.57 -13.01
CA GLY A 245 24.83 -16.48 -14.14
C GLY A 245 23.77 -17.58 -13.96
N GLN A 246 22.73 -17.33 -13.16
CA GLN A 246 21.72 -18.34 -12.85
C GLN A 246 20.71 -18.48 -13.97
N GLY A 247 20.59 -19.69 -14.51
CA GLY A 247 19.41 -20.18 -15.23
C GLY A 247 18.89 -19.35 -16.40
N GLU A 248 17.72 -19.73 -16.89
CA GLU A 248 16.99 -18.99 -17.91
C GLU A 248 16.18 -17.85 -17.28
N ILE A 249 16.31 -16.63 -17.82
CA ILE A 249 15.68 -15.41 -17.29
C ILE A 249 14.18 -15.58 -17.09
N GLN A 250 13.48 -16.17 -18.06
CA GLN A 250 12.04 -16.35 -17.99
C GLN A 250 11.64 -17.31 -16.84
N ARG A 251 12.34 -18.44 -16.69
CA ARG A 251 12.09 -19.39 -15.60
C ARG A 251 12.35 -18.76 -14.23
N LEU A 252 13.40 -17.95 -14.11
CA LEU A 252 13.69 -17.22 -12.87
C LEU A 252 12.60 -16.19 -12.58
N LYS A 253 12.16 -15.42 -13.58
CA LYS A 253 11.09 -14.43 -13.44
C LYS A 253 9.81 -15.08 -12.92
N GLU A 254 9.40 -16.21 -13.50
CA GLU A 254 8.21 -16.93 -13.04
C GLU A 254 8.39 -17.55 -11.64
N THR A 255 9.59 -18.00 -11.31
CA THR A 255 9.90 -18.54 -9.99
C THR A 255 9.81 -17.46 -8.93
N PHE A 256 10.45 -16.31 -9.15
CA PHE A 256 10.36 -15.18 -8.23
C PHE A 256 8.95 -14.58 -8.16
N ALA A 257 8.19 -14.59 -9.25
CA ALA A 257 6.78 -14.22 -9.22
C ALA A 257 5.97 -15.15 -8.29
N ARG A 258 6.16 -16.48 -8.40
CA ARG A 258 5.52 -17.45 -7.50
C ARG A 258 5.92 -17.23 -6.04
N ASP A 259 7.21 -16.99 -5.76
CA ASP A 259 7.70 -16.70 -4.41
C ASP A 259 7.11 -15.40 -3.83
N LEU A 260 6.79 -14.43 -4.69
CA LEU A 260 6.10 -13.20 -4.32
C LEU A 260 4.57 -13.33 -4.36
N ASN A 261 4.02 -14.53 -4.55
CA ASN A 261 2.59 -14.77 -4.71
C ASN A 261 1.96 -13.90 -5.80
N LEU A 262 2.66 -13.70 -6.92
CA LEU A 262 2.17 -12.97 -8.09
C LEU A 262 1.72 -13.96 -9.17
N PRO A 263 0.51 -13.77 -9.73
CA PRO A 263 0.00 -14.61 -10.80
C PRO A 263 0.80 -14.42 -12.09
N VAL A 264 1.03 -15.53 -12.80
CA VAL A 264 1.61 -15.54 -14.15
C VAL A 264 0.53 -15.94 -15.14
N VAL A 265 0.08 -14.99 -15.96
CA VAL A 265 -0.96 -15.18 -16.97
C VAL A 265 -0.32 -15.08 -18.35
N ARG A 266 -0.44 -16.14 -19.16
CA ARG A 266 0.15 -16.21 -20.53
C ARG A 266 1.66 -15.88 -20.56
N GLY A 267 2.43 -16.41 -19.59
CA GLY A 267 3.87 -16.18 -19.48
C GLY A 267 4.28 -14.77 -19.00
N LYS A 268 3.32 -13.92 -18.64
CA LYS A 268 3.56 -12.58 -18.12
C LYS A 268 3.16 -12.51 -16.64
N VAL A 269 4.02 -11.89 -15.84
CA VAL A 269 3.71 -11.61 -14.43
C VAL A 269 2.71 -10.47 -14.38
N SER A 270 1.56 -10.71 -13.75
CA SER A 270 0.55 -9.69 -13.51
C SER A 270 0.79 -9.08 -12.13
N PHE A 271 0.77 -7.75 -12.06
CA PHE A 271 0.91 -7.00 -10.81
C PHE A 271 -0.42 -6.30 -10.48
N PRO A 272 -0.87 -6.35 -9.22
CA PRO A 272 -1.95 -5.49 -8.76
C PRO A 272 -1.46 -4.05 -8.58
N ASP A 273 -2.37 -3.09 -8.59
CA ASP A 273 -2.06 -1.69 -8.25
C ASP A 273 -1.71 -1.56 -6.76
N LEU A 274 -2.39 -2.35 -5.92
CA LEU A 274 -2.22 -2.36 -4.47
C LEU A 274 -2.43 -3.75 -3.89
N ARG A 275 -1.63 -4.12 -2.91
CA ARG A 275 -1.77 -5.35 -2.12
C ARG A 275 -1.90 -5.00 -0.64
N ILE A 276 -2.89 -5.58 0.03
CA ILE A 276 -3.03 -5.52 1.49
C ILE A 276 -2.58 -6.86 2.08
N GLU A 277 -1.59 -6.84 2.96
CA GLU A 277 -1.30 -7.97 3.85
C GLU A 277 -2.12 -7.82 5.12
N TYR A 278 -2.85 -8.86 5.53
CA TYR A 278 -3.67 -8.83 6.73
C TYR A 278 -3.62 -10.18 7.47
N GLY A 279 -3.79 -10.13 8.79
CA GLY A 279 -3.99 -11.30 9.63
C GLY A 279 -5.45 -11.71 9.65
N THR A 280 -5.75 -12.99 9.49
CA THR A 280 -7.10 -13.55 9.68
C THR A 280 -7.39 -13.80 11.16
N GLN A 281 -8.63 -14.15 11.50
CA GLN A 281 -9.00 -14.52 12.87
C GLN A 281 -8.26 -15.77 13.36
N GLU A 282 -7.87 -16.64 12.42
CA GLU A 282 -7.11 -17.86 12.63
C GLU A 282 -5.60 -17.59 12.81
N ASN A 283 -5.19 -16.32 12.84
CA ASN A 283 -3.79 -15.88 12.84
C ASN A 283 -2.99 -16.38 11.62
N GLU A 284 -3.61 -16.42 10.44
CA GLU A 284 -2.93 -16.65 9.17
C GLU A 284 -2.63 -15.31 8.47
N ILE A 285 -1.53 -15.21 7.72
CA ILE A 285 -1.32 -14.06 6.82
C ILE A 285 -2.03 -14.35 5.51
N ALA A 286 -3.02 -13.53 5.21
CA ALA A 286 -3.68 -13.46 3.92
C ALA A 286 -3.23 -12.22 3.16
N ARG A 287 -3.44 -12.26 1.84
CA ARG A 287 -3.14 -11.15 0.93
C ARG A 287 -4.36 -10.85 0.09
N LEU A 288 -4.60 -9.57 -0.13
CA LEU A 288 -5.67 -9.09 -0.98
C LEU A 288 -5.07 -8.20 -2.07
N ASP A 289 -5.14 -8.67 -3.31
CA ASP A 289 -4.63 -7.98 -4.49
C ASP A 289 -5.74 -7.18 -5.16
N LEU A 290 -5.55 -5.87 -5.23
CA LEU A 290 -6.53 -4.88 -5.68
C LEU A 290 -6.08 -4.20 -6.97
N GLU A 291 -7.03 -3.98 -7.88
CA GLU A 291 -6.81 -3.29 -9.14
C GLU A 291 -7.86 -2.18 -9.30
N LEU A 292 -7.40 -0.98 -9.66
CA LEU A 292 -8.26 0.16 -9.93
C LEU A 292 -8.58 0.25 -11.42
N ALA A 293 -9.75 -0.23 -11.79
CA ALA A 293 -10.28 -0.10 -13.13
C ALA A 293 -10.72 1.35 -13.42
N THR A 294 -10.21 1.91 -14.52
CA THR A 294 -10.60 3.24 -15.02
C THR A 294 -11.44 3.12 -16.28
N ARG A 295 -12.19 4.18 -16.64
CA ARG A 295 -13.04 4.23 -17.85
C ARG A 295 -12.35 3.87 -19.17
N HIS A 296 -11.02 3.97 -19.22
CA HIS A 296 -10.23 3.72 -20.43
C HIS A 296 -9.72 2.28 -20.51
N TYR A 297 -10.06 1.42 -19.55
CA TYR A 297 -9.73 -0.01 -19.65
C TYR A 297 -10.50 -0.64 -20.81
N HIS A 298 -9.75 -1.19 -21.76
CA HIS A 298 -10.30 -2.10 -22.75
C HIS A 298 -10.71 -3.42 -22.07
N ALA A 299 -11.81 -4.02 -22.54
CA ALA A 299 -12.40 -5.23 -21.95
C ALA A 299 -11.39 -6.36 -21.76
N GLY A 300 -10.47 -6.55 -22.72
CA GLY A 300 -9.42 -7.56 -22.66
C GLY A 300 -8.47 -7.38 -21.47
N HIS A 301 -8.09 -6.15 -21.14
CA HIS A 301 -7.18 -5.88 -20.02
C HIS A 301 -7.89 -6.10 -18.68
N LEU A 302 -9.16 -5.72 -18.59
CA LEU A 302 -9.99 -5.98 -17.41
C LEU A 302 -10.16 -7.50 -17.17
N ALA A 303 -10.39 -8.26 -18.24
CA ALA A 303 -10.51 -9.72 -18.17
C ALA A 303 -9.19 -10.38 -17.73
N GLU A 304 -8.05 -9.87 -18.18
CA GLU A 304 -6.73 -10.38 -17.77
C GLU A 304 -6.47 -10.15 -16.28
N LYS A 305 -6.78 -8.95 -15.76
CA LYS A 305 -6.66 -8.63 -14.33
C LYS A 305 -7.62 -9.45 -13.47
N ALA A 306 -8.85 -9.67 -13.95
CA ALA A 306 -9.80 -10.57 -13.31
C ALA A 306 -9.30 -12.03 -13.27
N ARG A 307 -8.76 -12.54 -14.38
CA ARG A 307 -8.17 -13.90 -14.46
C ARG A 307 -6.93 -14.06 -13.59
N ALA A 308 -6.20 -12.98 -13.34
CA ALA A 308 -5.10 -12.95 -12.38
C ALA A 308 -5.59 -13.07 -10.92
N GLY A 309 -6.90 -12.98 -10.66
CA GLY A 309 -7.50 -13.09 -9.34
C GLY A 309 -7.56 -11.78 -8.57
N PHE A 310 -7.34 -10.63 -9.23
CA PHE A 310 -7.39 -9.33 -8.57
C PHE A 310 -8.82 -8.86 -8.35
N GLN A 311 -9.07 -8.26 -7.19
CA GLN A 311 -10.35 -7.65 -6.88
C GLN A 311 -10.43 -6.27 -7.53
N LEU A 312 -11.40 -6.11 -8.44
CA LEU A 312 -11.53 -4.92 -9.26
C LEU A 312 -12.38 -3.87 -8.55
N TYR A 313 -11.81 -2.67 -8.38
CA TYR A 313 -12.53 -1.48 -7.95
C TYR A 313 -12.63 -0.47 -9.09
N ALA A 314 -13.73 0.29 -9.13
CA ALA A 314 -13.92 1.37 -10.08
C ALA A 314 -14.56 2.56 -9.39
N ARG A 315 -14.22 3.78 -9.83
CA ARG A 315 -14.92 4.99 -9.39
C ARG A 315 -16.40 4.88 -9.72
N SER A 316 -17.27 5.42 -8.87
CA SER A 316 -18.72 5.40 -9.10
C SER A 316 -19.14 5.94 -10.48
N LYS A 317 -18.43 6.96 -11.01
CA LYS A 317 -18.63 7.50 -12.37
C LYS A 317 -18.21 6.56 -13.52
N ASP A 318 -17.26 5.67 -13.26
CA ASP A 318 -16.69 4.75 -14.26
C ASP A 318 -17.36 3.36 -14.16
N ALA A 319 -17.90 3.00 -12.99
CA ALA A 319 -18.45 1.68 -12.67
C ALA A 319 -19.63 1.28 -13.58
N ALA A 320 -20.53 2.22 -13.93
CA ALA A 320 -21.68 1.90 -14.78
C ALA A 320 -21.26 1.51 -16.21
N GLY A 321 -20.27 2.20 -16.78
CA GLY A 321 -19.72 1.86 -18.10
C GLY A 321 -18.94 0.55 -18.07
N LEU A 322 -18.14 0.34 -17.03
CA LEU A 322 -17.34 -0.88 -16.88
C LEU A 322 -18.20 -2.13 -16.61
N ARG A 323 -19.32 -2.02 -15.89
CA ARG A 323 -20.27 -3.14 -15.70
C ARG A 323 -20.88 -3.59 -17.03
N ARG A 324 -21.23 -2.66 -17.92
CA ARG A 324 -21.71 -3.00 -19.27
C ARG A 324 -20.65 -3.76 -20.07
N VAL A 325 -19.42 -3.25 -20.08
CA VAL A 325 -18.28 -3.91 -20.75
C VAL A 325 -18.02 -5.30 -20.17
N ARG A 326 -18.11 -5.45 -18.85
CA ARG A 326 -17.97 -6.74 -18.15
C ARG A 326 -19.04 -7.74 -18.59
N ASP A 327 -20.30 -7.32 -18.57
CA ASP A 327 -21.44 -8.17 -18.89
C ASP A 327 -21.44 -8.57 -20.38
N GLU A 328 -21.02 -7.68 -21.27
CA GLU A 328 -20.83 -7.95 -22.71
C GLU A 328 -19.71 -8.95 -23.01
N HIS A 329 -18.70 -9.05 -22.14
CA HIS A 329 -17.50 -9.89 -22.35
C HIS A 329 -17.40 -11.06 -21.35
N GLU A 330 -18.50 -11.37 -20.65
CA GLU A 330 -18.61 -12.49 -19.68
C GLU A 330 -17.50 -12.52 -18.61
N ILE A 331 -17.03 -11.35 -18.18
CA ILE A 331 -15.99 -11.26 -17.17
C ILE A 331 -16.62 -11.56 -15.79
N THR A 332 -16.19 -12.62 -15.12
CA THR A 332 -16.79 -13.11 -13.87
C THR A 332 -16.44 -12.30 -12.62
N ALA A 333 -15.52 -11.34 -12.70
CA ALA A 333 -15.12 -10.53 -11.55
C ALA A 333 -16.16 -9.46 -11.18
N ALA A 334 -16.42 -9.31 -9.88
CA ALA A 334 -17.22 -8.20 -9.38
C ALA A 334 -16.45 -6.88 -9.53
N ILE A 335 -17.10 -5.85 -10.09
CA ILE A 335 -16.57 -4.47 -10.10
C ILE A 335 -17.19 -3.74 -8.92
N LEU A 336 -16.38 -3.57 -7.88
CA LEU A 336 -16.78 -2.85 -6.69
C LEU A 336 -16.69 -1.35 -6.94
N SER A 337 -17.71 -0.60 -6.52
CA SER A 337 -17.61 0.85 -6.57
C SER A 337 -16.59 1.31 -5.53
N LEU A 338 -15.96 2.46 -5.73
CA LEU A 338 -15.32 3.25 -4.66
C LEU A 338 -16.38 4.07 -3.95
#